data_AF-A0A5C7RGC8-F1
#
_entry.id   AF-A0A5C7RGC8-F1
#
_cell.length_a   1.000
_cell.length_b   1.000
_cell.length_c   1.000
_cell.angle_alpha   90.00
_cell.angle_beta   90.00
_cell.angle_gamma   90.00
#
_symmetry.space_group_name_H-M   'P 1'
#
loop_
_entity.id
_entity.type
_entity.pdbx_description
1 polymer ?
#
loop_
_entity_poly.entity_id
_entity_poly.type
_entity_poly.pdbx_seq_one_letter_code
_entity_poly.pdbx_strand_id
1 'polypeptide(L)'
;IEDEARMDAVTATSGSGPAYVFLLAEAMEAAACAEGLPADAARTLVMETILGAARMLTESGEPPETLRRRVTSPGGTTQAAVETFEAGGFHVLVALAVRNATERGRQLSAAHD
;
A
#
# COMPACT_ATOMS: atom_id res chain seq x y z
N ILE A 1 14.71 3.55 -15.60
CA ILE A 1 14.38 2.18 -16.08
C ILE A 1 14.47 2.26 -17.59
N GLU A 2 15.46 1.59 -18.18
CA GLU A 2 15.82 1.77 -19.60
C GLU A 2 15.37 0.59 -20.48
N ASP A 3 14.92 -0.49 -19.85
CA ASP A 3 14.48 -1.72 -20.50
C ASP A 3 12.96 -1.68 -20.70
N GLU A 4 12.52 -1.61 -21.95
CA GLU A 4 11.12 -1.56 -22.35
C GLU A 4 10.33 -2.77 -21.85
N ALA A 5 10.97 -3.95 -21.74
CA ALA A 5 10.34 -5.15 -21.19
C ALA A 5 9.97 -5.02 -19.70
N ARG A 6 10.46 -3.98 -19.01
CA ARG A 6 10.12 -3.68 -17.61
C ARG A 6 9.02 -2.62 -17.49
N MET A 7 8.61 -1.98 -18.58
CA MET A 7 7.65 -0.88 -18.54
C MET A 7 6.27 -1.31 -18.01
N ASP A 8 5.81 -2.52 -18.32
CA ASP A 8 4.55 -3.04 -17.74
C ASP A 8 4.64 -3.19 -16.22
N ALA A 9 5.80 -3.63 -15.70
CA ALA A 9 6.02 -3.74 -14.26
C ALA A 9 6.11 -2.36 -13.60
N VAL A 10 6.67 -1.36 -14.29
CA VAL A 10 6.65 0.04 -13.85
C VAL A 10 5.20 0.52 -13.78
N THR A 11 4.43 0.38 -14.85
CA THR A 11 3.02 0.79 -14.88
C THR A 11 2.21 0.11 -13.78
N ALA A 12 2.37 -1.19 -13.59
CA ALA A 12 1.69 -1.93 -12.52
C ALA A 12 2.07 -1.45 -11.11
N THR A 13 3.28 -0.93 -10.93
CA THR A 13 3.81 -0.50 -9.63
C THR A 13 3.50 0.97 -9.34
N SER A 14 3.73 1.87 -10.30
CA SER A 14 3.62 3.33 -10.11
C SER A 14 2.46 3.96 -10.88
N GLY A 15 2.06 3.41 -12.02
CA GLY A 15 0.87 3.88 -12.76
C GLY A 15 -0.42 3.50 -12.05
N SER A 16 -0.54 2.22 -11.66
CA SER A 16 -1.64 1.70 -10.86
C SER A 16 -1.44 1.93 -9.35
N GLY A 17 -0.20 2.23 -8.92
CA GLY A 17 0.18 2.41 -7.52
C GLY A 17 -0.72 3.33 -6.70
N PRO A 18 -1.05 4.56 -7.18
CA PRO A 18 -1.95 5.46 -6.47
C PRO A 18 -3.30 4.85 -6.14
N ALA A 19 -3.88 4.03 -7.04
CA ALA A 19 -5.17 3.38 -6.79
C ALA A 19 -5.09 2.38 -5.62
N TYR A 20 -3.95 1.70 -5.42
CA TYR A 20 -3.76 0.79 -4.29
C TYR A 20 -3.72 1.56 -2.96
N VAL A 21 -3.08 2.73 -2.96
CA VAL A 21 -3.03 3.61 -1.79
C VAL A 21 -4.40 4.19 -1.48
N PHE A 22 -5.17 4.59 -2.50
CA PHE A 22 -6.54 5.08 -2.32
C PHE A 22 -7.48 3.99 -1.78
N LEU A 23 -7.36 2.76 -2.28
CA LEU A 23 -8.13 1.62 -1.78
C LEU A 23 -7.80 1.33 -0.30
N LEU A 24 -6.52 1.40 0.08
CA LEU A 24 -6.11 1.27 1.48
C LEU A 24 -6.71 2.40 2.34
N ALA A 25 -6.69 3.64 1.85
CA ALA A 25 -7.26 4.78 2.55
C ALA A 25 -8.77 4.60 2.79
N GLU A 26 -9.52 4.20 1.76
CA GLU A 26 -10.95 3.90 1.84
C GLU A 26 -11.24 2.83 2.91
N ALA A 27 -10.49 1.74 2.90
CA ALA A 27 -10.64 0.66 3.88
C ALA A 27 -10.32 1.12 5.30
N MET A 28 -9.28 1.93 5.48
CA MET A 28 -8.90 2.49 6.78
C MET A 28 -9.93 3.47 7.32
N GLU A 29 -10.48 4.35 6.48
CA GLU A 29 -11.54 5.29 6.86
C GLU A 29 -12.80 4.55 7.31
N ALA A 30 -13.22 3.53 6.55
CA ALA A 30 -14.37 2.71 6.91
C ALA A 30 -14.16 1.97 8.24
N ALA A 31 -12.98 1.39 8.46
CA ALA A 31 -12.64 0.71 9.72
C ALA A 31 -12.60 1.70 10.90
N ALA A 32 -11.98 2.88 10.71
CA ALA A 32 -11.95 3.94 11.71
C ALA A 32 -13.36 4.41 12.11
N CYS A 33 -14.26 4.56 11.15
CA CYS A 33 -15.67 4.88 11.42
C CYS A 33 -16.37 3.75 12.20
N ALA A 34 -16.10 2.49 11.86
CA ALA A 34 -16.66 1.33 12.57
C ALA A 34 -16.22 1.27 14.04
N GLU A 35 -15.00 1.74 14.34
CA GLU A 35 -14.48 1.90 15.71
C GLU A 35 -14.98 3.19 16.41
N GLY A 36 -15.90 3.93 15.78
CA GLY A 36 -16.62 5.05 16.38
C GLY A 36 -16.08 6.43 16.07
N LEU A 37 -15.10 6.57 15.15
CA LEU A 37 -14.65 7.89 14.74
C LEU A 37 -15.68 8.59 13.83
N PRO A 38 -15.89 9.91 14.00
CA PRO A 38 -16.59 10.72 13.01
C PRO A 38 -15.90 10.64 11.64
N ALA A 39 -16.68 10.63 10.56
CA ALA A 39 -16.15 10.42 9.21
C ALA A 39 -15.12 11.47 8.77
N ASP A 40 -15.31 12.73 9.18
CA ASP A 40 -14.38 13.82 8.91
C ASP A 40 -13.05 13.66 9.66
N ALA A 41 -13.12 13.21 10.92
CA ALA A 41 -11.94 12.88 11.73
C ALA A 41 -11.21 11.65 11.17
N ALA A 42 -11.92 10.58 10.82
CA ALA A 42 -11.36 9.38 10.20
C ALA A 42 -10.59 9.72 8.92
N ARG A 43 -11.23 10.45 8.00
CA ARG A 43 -10.61 10.92 6.76
C ARG A 43 -9.34 11.74 7.01
N THR A 44 -9.40 12.70 7.93
CA THR A 44 -8.25 13.54 8.26
C THR A 44 -7.09 12.72 8.81
N LEU A 45 -7.36 11.80 9.75
CA LEU A 45 -6.34 10.95 10.36
C LEU A 45 -5.70 10.01 9.34
N VAL A 46 -6.49 9.41 8.43
CA VAL A 46 -5.97 8.50 7.40
C VAL A 46 -5.10 9.25 6.39
N MET A 47 -5.54 10.42 5.92
CA MET A 47 -4.75 11.25 5.00
C MET A 47 -3.40 11.64 5.60
N GLU A 48 -3.39 12.15 6.83
CA GLU A 48 -2.14 12.54 7.52
C GLU A 48 -1.25 11.33 7.82
N THR A 49 -1.84 10.16 8.13
CA THR A 49 -1.08 8.91 8.33
C THR A 49 -0.36 8.50 7.04
N ILE A 50 -1.05 8.52 5.90
CA ILE A 50 -0.48 8.17 4.61
C ILE A 50 0.62 9.17 4.22
N LEU A 51 0.36 10.47 4.38
CA LEU A 51 1.35 11.52 4.10
C LEU A 51 2.59 11.39 4.98
N GLY A 52 2.42 11.20 6.28
CA GLY A 52 3.51 11.02 7.23
C GLY A 52 4.35 9.78 6.94
N ALA A 53 3.71 8.64 6.66
CA ALA A 53 4.39 7.42 6.29
C ALA A 53 5.18 7.56 4.97
N ALA A 54 4.59 8.21 3.96
CA ALA A 54 5.25 8.48 2.69
C ALA A 54 6.49 9.38 2.88
N ARG A 55 6.39 10.44 3.68
CA ARG A 55 7.54 11.30 4.02
C ARG A 55 8.64 10.51 4.72
N MET A 56 8.31 9.70 5.73
CA MET A 56 9.29 8.85 6.42
C MET A 56 10.01 7.91 5.45
N LEU A 57 9.28 7.30 4.50
CA LEU A 57 9.86 6.42 3.48
C LEU A 57 10.85 7.15 2.58
N THR A 58 10.54 8.38 2.17
CA THR A 58 11.39 9.15 1.25
C THR A 58 12.55 9.88 1.92
N GLU A 59 12.40 10.26 3.19
CA GLU A 59 13.34 11.14 3.89
C GLU A 59 14.32 10.38 4.80
N SER A 60 13.96 9.20 5.31
CA SER A 60 14.80 8.46 6.27
C SER A 60 16.01 7.76 5.64
N GLY A 61 15.92 7.40 4.36
CA GLY A 61 16.89 6.50 3.71
C GLY A 61 16.85 5.05 4.23
N GLU A 62 15.88 4.71 5.08
CA GLU A 62 15.76 3.38 5.67
C GLU A 62 14.81 2.46 4.89
N PRO A 63 15.06 1.14 4.89
CA PRO A 63 14.12 0.20 4.30
C PRO A 63 12.74 0.24 4.97
N PRO A 64 11.64 0.02 4.22
CA PRO A 64 10.28 0.01 4.76
C PRO A 64 10.09 -0.95 5.95
N GLU A 65 10.76 -2.10 5.91
CA GLU A 65 10.72 -3.09 6.99
C GLU A 65 11.29 -2.56 8.31
N THR A 66 12.35 -1.75 8.24
CA THR A 66 12.96 -1.10 9.41
C THR A 66 12.05 -0.02 9.96
N LEU A 67 11.46 0.81 9.09
CA LEU A 67 10.50 1.82 9.52
C LEU A 67 9.27 1.20 10.18
N ARG A 68 8.71 0.12 9.61
CA ARG A 68 7.62 -0.66 10.21
C ARG A 68 7.98 -1.18 11.60
N ARG A 69 9.18 -1.77 11.76
CA ARG A 69 9.65 -2.26 13.06
C ARG A 69 9.76 -1.13 14.10
N ARG A 70 10.23 0.06 13.72
CA ARG A 70 10.39 1.20 14.64
C ARG A 70 9.08 1.71 15.23
N VAL A 71 7.97 1.58 14.48
CA VAL A 71 6.63 1.98 14.95
C VAL A 71 5.83 0.82 15.55
N THR A 72 6.47 -0.34 15.74
CA THR A 72 5.84 -1.56 16.27
C THR A 72 6.49 -1.94 17.60
N SER A 73 5.85 -1.57 18.71
CA SER A 73 6.29 -1.98 20.05
C SER A 73 5.84 -3.41 20.38
N PRO A 74 6.66 -4.21 21.08
CA PRO A 74 6.27 -5.53 21.56
C PRO A 74 5.01 -5.49 22.43
N GLY A 75 4.00 -6.28 22.08
CA GLY A 75 2.70 -6.34 22.75
C GLY A 75 1.80 -5.12 22.51
N GLY A 76 2.18 -4.21 21.61
CA GLY A 76 1.44 -2.99 21.31
C GLY A 76 0.30 -3.18 20.30
N THR A 77 -0.50 -2.13 20.12
CA THR A 77 -1.62 -2.11 19.17
C THR A 77 -1.17 -2.29 17.72
N THR A 78 -0.04 -1.67 17.33
CA THR A 78 0.53 -1.83 15.98
C THR A 78 0.91 -3.28 15.70
N GLN A 79 1.49 -3.98 16.68
CA GLN A 79 1.88 -5.38 16.51
C GLN A 79 0.64 -6.25 16.23
N ALA A 80 -0.41 -6.11 17.04
CA ALA A 80 -1.65 -6.87 16.87
C ALA A 80 -2.29 -6.65 15.48
N ALA A 81 -2.30 -5.40 14.99
CA ALA A 81 -2.79 -5.08 13.65
C ALA A 81 -1.93 -5.69 12.54
N VAL A 82 -0.60 -5.57 12.65
CA VAL A 82 0.35 -6.14 11.67
C VAL A 82 0.25 -7.67 11.60
N GLU A 83 0.17 -8.35 12.74
CA GLU A 83 -0.01 -9.81 12.80
C GLU A 83 -1.32 -10.25 12.13
N THR A 84 -2.39 -9.45 12.28
CA THR A 84 -3.67 -9.69 11.61
C THR A 84 -3.52 -9.57 10.09
N PHE A 85 -2.84 -8.54 9.58
CA PHE A 85 -2.57 -8.40 8.15
C PHE A 85 -1.69 -9.54 7.60
N GLU A 86 -0.66 -9.95 8.34
CA GLU A 86 0.21 -11.05 7.94
C GLU A 86 -0.54 -12.38 7.91
N ALA A 87 -1.32 -12.70 8.94
CA ALA A 87 -2.16 -13.89 8.99
C ALA A 87 -3.22 -13.91 7.88
N GLY A 88 -3.72 -12.73 7.48
CA GLY A 88 -4.62 -12.56 6.34
C GLY A 88 -3.95 -12.71 4.96
N GLY A 89 -2.63 -12.95 4.90
CA GLY A 89 -1.92 -13.17 3.64
C GLY A 89 -1.65 -11.88 2.85
N PHE A 90 -1.52 -10.72 3.52
CA PHE A 90 -1.33 -9.42 2.87
C PHE A 90 -0.21 -9.42 1.83
N HIS A 91 0.96 -10.00 2.14
CA HIS A 91 2.08 -10.08 1.20
C HIS A 91 1.74 -10.86 -0.08
N VAL A 92 1.02 -11.96 0.05
CA VAL A 92 0.59 -12.78 -1.08
C VAL A 92 -0.41 -12.02 -1.95
N LEU A 93 -1.38 -11.35 -1.30
CA LEU A 93 -2.40 -10.57 -2.01
C LEU A 93 -1.79 -9.43 -2.83
N VAL A 94 -0.87 -8.66 -2.23
CA VAL A 94 -0.18 -7.56 -2.93
C VAL A 94 0.65 -8.08 -4.10
N ALA A 95 1.38 -9.19 -3.92
CA ALA A 95 2.16 -9.79 -5.00
C ALA A 95 1.29 -10.26 -6.17
N LEU A 96 0.12 -10.85 -5.88
CA LEU A 96 -0.84 -11.24 -6.91
C LEU A 96 -1.45 -10.04 -7.62
N ALA A 97 -1.81 -8.97 -6.90
CA ALA A 97 -2.36 -7.76 -7.49
C ALA A 97 -1.40 -7.11 -8.49
N VAL A 98 -0.13 -6.92 -8.10
CA VAL A 98 0.90 -6.33 -8.98
C VAL A 98 1.17 -7.24 -10.19
N ARG A 99 1.22 -8.56 -9.99
CA ARG A 99 1.37 -9.52 -11.10
C ARG A 99 0.23 -9.42 -12.09
N ASN A 100 -1.01 -9.38 -11.61
CA ASN A 100 -2.20 -9.30 -12.47
C ASN A 100 -2.23 -7.97 -13.25
N ALA A 101 -1.88 -6.85 -12.61
CA ALA A 101 -1.76 -5.56 -13.29
C ALA A 101 -0.65 -5.58 -14.36
N THR A 102 0.49 -6.21 -14.07
CA THR A 102 1.60 -6.35 -15.02
C THR A 102 1.19 -7.19 -16.24
N GLU A 103 0.54 -8.33 -15.99
CA GLU A 103 0.07 -9.22 -17.05
C GLU A 103 -1.00 -8.55 -17.91
N ARG A 104 -1.89 -7.77 -17.29
CA ARG A 104 -2.87 -6.98 -18.03
C ARG A 104 -2.21 -5.92 -18.92
N GLY A 105 -1.16 -5.26 -18.43
CA GLY A 105 -0.35 -4.32 -19.23
C GLY A 105 0.19 -4.99 -20.50
N ARG A 106 0.84 -6.15 -20.35
CA ARG A 106 1.37 -6.94 -21.48
C ARG A 106 0.31 -7.31 -22.50
N GLN A 107 -0.86 -7.76 -22.04
CA GLN A 107 -1.97 -8.12 -22.92
C GLN A 107 -2.50 -6.92 -23.72
N LEU A 108 -2.53 -5.73 -23.13
CA LEU A 108 -2.95 -4.50 -23.81
C LEU A 108 -1.91 -4.08 -24.85
N SER A 109 -0.62 -4.09 -24.51
CA SER A 109 0.46 -3.75 -25.44
C SER A 109 0.47 -4.69 -26.65
N ALA A 110 0.39 -6.01 -26.42
CA ALA A 110 0.35 -7.01 -27.50
C ALA A 110 -0.91 -6.95 -28.39
N ALA A 111 -1.98 -6.30 -27.94
CA ALA A 111 -3.20 -6.10 -28.74
C ALA A 111 -3.14 -4.83 -29.61
N HIS A 112 -2.16 -3.96 -29.37
CA HIS A 112 -1.95 -2.69 -30.07
C HIS A 112 -0.75 -2.71 -31.02
N ASP A 113 0.03 -3.79 -31.02
CA ASP A 113 1.05 -4.14 -32.02
C ASP A 113 0.46 -4.95 -33.20
#